data_AF-A0AAU4CAC1-F1
#
_entry.id   AF-A0AAU4CAC1-F1
#
_cell.length_a   1.000
_cell.length_b   1.000
_cell.length_c   1.000
_cell.angle_alpha   90.00
_cell.angle_beta   90.00
_cell.angle_gamma   90.00
#
_symmetry.space_group_name_H-M   'P 1'
#
loop_
_entity.id
_entity.type
_entity.pdbx_description
1 polymer ?
#
loop_
_entity_poly.entity_id
_entity_poly.type
_entity_poly.pdbx_seq_one_letter_code
_entity_poly.pdbx_strand_id
1 'polypeptide(L)'
;MTDTRTRTLRPAEPEPGIFIHSRTDRESATAHWLLSAHPVPSRAAMEWTECGIALLPLGALMSAVRLPQDLVRAVADHCGRDVDSFLDEACEGGSVICDPQGCRYYALVPALMPATWHGAAEEWRALGVECLGRGTYLGVPEPGANSLNPLGWHSYWSVPMTSAGALCRPLDVARIIAAGRRLACDEQ
;
A
#
# COMPACT_ATOMS: atom_id res chain seq x y z
N MET A 1 62.76 -37.14 -11.34
CA MET A 1 62.43 -35.95 -12.15
C MET A 1 60.94 -35.99 -12.42
N THR A 2 60.29 -34.84 -12.34
CA THR A 2 59.01 -34.58 -11.65
C THR A 2 57.75 -34.99 -12.42
N ASP A 3 56.76 -35.45 -11.66
CA ASP A 3 55.35 -35.67 -11.98
C ASP A 3 54.64 -34.36 -12.34
N THR A 4 53.72 -34.36 -13.31
CA THR A 4 52.76 -33.26 -13.50
C THR A 4 51.45 -33.80 -14.07
N ARG A 5 50.58 -34.27 -13.17
CA ARG A 5 49.15 -34.45 -13.42
C ARG A 5 48.46 -33.11 -13.65
N THR A 6 47.86 -32.93 -14.82
CA THR A 6 46.97 -31.81 -15.15
C THR A 6 45.72 -31.88 -14.28
N ARG A 7 45.60 -30.95 -13.33
CA ARG A 7 44.42 -30.76 -12.48
C ARG A 7 43.42 -29.88 -13.23
N THR A 8 42.34 -30.48 -13.74
CA THR A 8 41.17 -29.73 -14.23
C THR A 8 40.52 -29.00 -13.05
N LEU A 9 40.54 -27.67 -13.08
CA LEU A 9 39.79 -26.82 -12.17
C LEU A 9 38.30 -26.96 -12.48
N ARG A 10 37.50 -27.34 -11.47
CA ARG A 10 36.03 -27.31 -11.58
C ARG A 10 35.56 -25.86 -11.68
N PRO A 11 34.49 -25.56 -12.45
CA PRO A 11 33.83 -24.25 -12.39
C PRO A 11 33.39 -23.98 -10.95
N ALA A 12 33.75 -22.82 -10.42
CA ALA A 12 33.23 -22.35 -9.14
C ALA A 12 31.71 -22.15 -9.27
N GLU A 13 30.93 -22.81 -8.42
CA GLU A 13 29.52 -22.48 -8.25
C GLU A 13 29.44 -21.02 -7.77
N PRO A 14 28.57 -20.18 -8.35
CA PRO A 14 28.39 -18.83 -7.85
C PRO A 14 27.82 -18.93 -6.44
N GLU A 15 28.56 -18.40 -5.46
CA GLU A 15 28.03 -18.22 -4.12
C GLU A 15 26.72 -17.41 -4.21
N PRO A 16 25.69 -17.72 -3.41
CA PRO A 16 24.44 -16.98 -3.42
C PRO A 16 24.71 -15.55 -2.94
N GLY A 17 25.06 -14.68 -3.88
CA GLY A 17 25.17 -13.26 -3.70
C GLY A 17 23.79 -12.72 -3.33
N ILE A 18 23.72 -11.97 -2.25
CA ILE A 18 22.53 -11.21 -1.85
C ILE A 18 22.18 -10.29 -3.03
N PHE A 19 21.13 -10.64 -3.79
CA PHE A 19 20.62 -9.79 -4.86
C PHE A 19 19.90 -8.60 -4.22
N ILE A 20 20.62 -7.48 -4.08
CA ILE A 20 20.01 -6.21 -3.75
C ILE A 20 19.25 -5.74 -5.00
N HIS A 21 17.93 -5.96 -5.02
CA HIS A 21 17.09 -5.41 -6.08
C HIS A 21 17.18 -3.88 -6.05
N SER A 22 17.44 -3.27 -7.21
CA SER A 22 17.49 -1.83 -7.30
C SER A 22 16.11 -1.23 -6.98
N ARG A 23 16.08 0.05 -6.61
CA ARG A 23 14.81 0.77 -6.40
C ARG A 23 13.91 0.69 -7.63
N THR A 24 14.49 0.85 -8.82
CA THR A 24 13.79 0.75 -10.11
C THR A 24 13.23 -0.65 -10.36
N ASP A 25 13.95 -1.72 -9.97
CA ASP A 25 13.43 -3.09 -10.07
C ASP A 25 12.23 -3.30 -9.16
N ARG A 26 12.29 -2.77 -7.92
CA ARG A 26 11.17 -2.85 -6.97
C ARG A 26 9.97 -2.06 -7.45
N GLU A 27 10.17 -0.83 -7.93
CA GLU A 27 9.09 0.00 -8.51
C GLU A 27 8.46 -0.68 -9.72
N SER A 28 9.27 -1.30 -10.60
CA SER A 28 8.78 -2.06 -11.75
C SER A 28 7.98 -3.31 -11.35
N ALA A 29 8.45 -4.06 -10.34
CA ALA A 29 7.75 -5.21 -9.81
C ALA A 29 6.41 -4.81 -9.17
N THR A 30 6.40 -3.72 -8.39
CA THR A 30 5.19 -3.14 -7.81
C THR A 30 4.21 -2.68 -8.89
N ALA A 31 4.69 -1.96 -9.91
CA ALA A 31 3.87 -1.53 -11.04
C ALA A 31 3.23 -2.73 -11.74
N HIS A 32 4.01 -3.77 -12.05
CA HIS A 32 3.51 -4.97 -12.70
C HIS A 32 2.44 -5.68 -11.85
N TRP A 33 2.68 -5.82 -10.55
CA TRP A 33 1.73 -6.44 -9.62
C TRP A 33 0.41 -5.66 -9.55
N LEU A 34 0.46 -4.34 -9.42
CA LEU A 34 -0.71 -3.46 -9.41
C LEU A 34 -1.50 -3.56 -10.72
N LEU A 35 -0.83 -3.44 -11.86
CA LEU A 35 -1.47 -3.51 -13.18
C LEU A 35 -2.14 -4.87 -13.44
N SER A 36 -1.61 -5.94 -12.87
CA SER A 36 -2.19 -7.28 -13.00
C SER A 36 -3.57 -7.42 -12.31
N ALA A 37 -3.98 -6.45 -11.48
CA ALA A 37 -5.34 -6.38 -10.94
C ALA A 37 -6.37 -6.06 -12.05
N HIS A 38 -5.99 -5.28 -13.07
CA HIS A 38 -6.89 -4.85 -14.12
C HIS A 38 -7.05 -5.95 -15.20
N PRO A 39 -8.27 -6.27 -15.68
CA PRO A 39 -8.48 -7.29 -16.72
C PRO A 39 -7.74 -7.01 -18.03
N VAL A 40 -7.39 -5.74 -18.26
CA VAL A 40 -6.61 -5.26 -19.40
C VAL A 40 -5.43 -4.43 -18.86
N PRO A 41 -4.31 -5.04 -18.44
CA PRO A 41 -3.21 -4.32 -17.77
C PRO A 41 -2.63 -3.15 -18.58
N SER A 42 -2.61 -3.28 -19.92
CA SER A 42 -2.15 -2.20 -20.82
C SER A 42 -3.00 -0.93 -20.73
N ARG A 43 -4.31 -1.05 -20.46
CA ARG A 43 -5.19 0.09 -20.26
C ARG A 43 -4.84 0.85 -18.98
N ALA A 44 -4.65 0.12 -17.88
CA ALA A 44 -4.25 0.73 -16.62
C ALA A 44 -2.86 1.39 -16.71
N ALA A 45 -1.92 0.80 -17.48
CA ALA A 45 -0.61 1.40 -17.72
C ALA A 45 -0.71 2.71 -18.52
N MET A 46 -1.62 2.77 -19.50
CA MET A 46 -1.92 3.99 -20.26
C MET A 46 -2.53 5.05 -19.34
N GLU A 47 -3.49 4.69 -18.49
CA GLU A 47 -4.09 5.62 -17.50
C GLU A 47 -3.03 6.23 -16.57
N TRP A 48 -2.07 5.44 -16.07
CA TRP A 48 -0.92 6.00 -15.32
C TRP A 48 -0.10 6.98 -16.15
N THR A 49 0.24 6.61 -17.38
CA THR A 49 1.09 7.45 -18.24
C THR A 49 0.41 8.79 -18.56
N GLU A 50 -0.90 8.78 -18.77
CA GLU A 50 -1.66 9.96 -19.19
C GLU A 50 -2.15 10.81 -18.02
N CYS A 51 -2.55 10.17 -16.91
CA CYS A 51 -3.26 10.81 -15.80
C CYS A 51 -2.52 10.73 -14.45
N GLY A 52 -1.42 9.97 -14.35
CA GLY A 52 -0.71 9.70 -13.10
C GLY A 52 -1.45 8.76 -12.13
N ILE A 53 -2.67 8.34 -12.48
CA ILE A 53 -3.56 7.49 -11.68
C ILE A 53 -4.17 6.44 -12.61
N ALA A 54 -4.25 5.18 -12.16
CA ALA A 54 -4.95 4.10 -12.86
C ALA A 54 -6.14 3.61 -12.02
N LEU A 55 -7.27 3.33 -12.67
CA LEU A 55 -8.43 2.76 -11.98
C LEU A 55 -8.29 1.23 -11.89
N LEU A 56 -7.95 0.73 -10.70
CA LEU A 56 -7.74 -0.69 -10.47
C LEU A 56 -8.96 -1.31 -9.76
N PRO A 57 -9.48 -2.45 -10.24
CA PRO A 57 -10.56 -3.15 -9.57
C PRO A 57 -10.07 -3.78 -8.26
N LEU A 58 -10.89 -3.69 -7.23
CA LEU A 58 -10.67 -4.32 -5.94
C LEU A 58 -11.33 -5.70 -5.84
N GLY A 59 -10.94 -6.47 -4.83
CA GLY A 59 -11.52 -7.77 -4.47
C GLY A 59 -10.91 -8.99 -5.17
N ALA A 60 -9.84 -8.82 -5.95
CA ALA A 60 -9.06 -9.92 -6.53
C ALA A 60 -7.66 -10.03 -5.90
N LEU A 61 -6.78 -9.04 -6.15
CA LEU A 61 -5.45 -8.98 -5.54
C LEU A 61 -5.45 -8.27 -4.19
N MET A 62 -6.23 -7.20 -4.10
CA MET A 62 -6.32 -6.34 -2.93
C MET A 62 -7.73 -5.82 -2.74
N SER A 63 -8.02 -5.43 -1.51
CA SER A 63 -9.14 -4.60 -1.10
C SER A 63 -8.58 -3.31 -0.50
N ALA A 64 -9.43 -2.36 -0.15
CA ALA A 64 -9.00 -1.13 0.50
C ALA A 64 -9.91 -0.79 1.68
N VAL A 65 -9.33 -0.19 2.73
CA VAL A 65 -10.10 0.43 3.80
C VAL A 65 -10.01 1.94 3.62
N ARG A 66 -11.14 2.58 3.33
CA ARG A 66 -11.25 4.02 3.21
C ARG A 66 -11.40 4.62 4.60
N LEU A 67 -10.43 5.44 4.99
CA LEU A 67 -10.34 6.13 6.27
C LEU A 67 -10.59 7.63 6.06
N PRO A 68 -11.45 8.28 6.84
CA PRO A 68 -11.57 9.73 6.86
C PRO A 68 -10.26 10.39 7.30
N GLN A 69 -9.85 11.47 6.63
CA GLN A 69 -8.65 12.22 6.99
C GLN A 69 -8.67 12.69 8.45
N ASP A 70 -9.80 13.19 8.95
CA ASP A 70 -9.90 13.73 10.31
C ASP A 70 -9.68 12.65 11.37
N LEU A 71 -10.18 11.42 11.11
CA LEU A 71 -9.94 10.28 11.98
C LEU A 71 -8.45 9.94 12.05
N VAL A 72 -7.77 9.88 10.90
CA VAL A 72 -6.33 9.57 10.85
C VAL A 72 -5.51 10.69 11.50
N ARG A 73 -5.84 11.94 11.19
CA ARG A 73 -5.17 13.14 11.70
C ARG A 73 -5.30 13.24 13.22
N ALA A 74 -6.49 13.02 13.78
CA ALA A 74 -6.68 13.04 15.23
C ALA A 74 -5.73 12.07 15.96
N VAL A 75 -5.54 10.86 15.42
CA VAL A 75 -4.61 9.89 16.00
C VAL A 75 -3.15 10.32 15.83
N ALA A 76 -2.78 10.80 14.64
CA ALA A 76 -1.42 11.27 14.38
C ALA A 76 -1.04 12.47 15.28
N ASP A 77 -1.95 13.44 15.41
CA ASP A 77 -1.80 14.62 16.26
C ASP A 77 -1.70 14.23 17.74
N HIS A 78 -2.53 13.29 18.21
CA HIS A 78 -2.43 12.74 19.56
C HIS A 78 -1.08 12.07 19.84
N CYS A 79 -0.49 11.43 18.82
CA CYS A 79 0.85 10.86 18.88
C CYS A 79 1.98 11.90 18.67
N GLY A 80 1.66 13.16 18.35
CA GLY A 80 2.63 14.21 18.06
C GLY A 80 3.45 13.97 16.78
N ARG A 81 2.86 13.33 15.77
CA ARG A 81 3.55 12.92 14.54
C ARG A 81 2.88 13.51 13.29
N ASP A 82 3.69 13.69 12.25
CA ASP A 82 3.15 13.89 10.90
C ASP A 82 2.36 12.64 10.45
N VAL A 83 1.31 12.84 9.65
CA VAL A 83 0.38 11.77 9.28
C VAL A 83 1.04 10.66 8.47
N ASP A 84 1.90 11.00 7.50
CA ASP A 84 2.56 10.00 6.65
C ASP A 84 3.53 9.16 7.49
N SER A 85 4.29 9.80 8.40
CA SER A 85 5.17 9.10 9.34
C SER A 85 4.41 8.23 10.34
N PHE A 86 3.26 8.70 10.83
CA PHE A 86 2.40 7.92 11.72
C PHE A 86 1.86 6.68 11.00
N LEU A 87 1.38 6.82 9.76
CA LEU A 87 0.82 5.72 8.99
C LEU A 87 1.89 4.68 8.64
N ASP A 88 3.11 5.09 8.30
CA ASP A 88 4.22 4.19 8.01
C ASP A 88 4.54 3.28 9.20
N GLU A 89 4.65 3.86 10.40
CA GLU A 89 4.88 3.12 11.64
C GLU A 89 3.67 2.26 12.02
N ALA A 90 2.47 2.83 11.99
CA ALA A 90 1.26 2.14 12.42
C ALA A 90 0.86 0.98 11.50
N CYS A 91 1.20 1.04 10.21
CA CYS A 91 0.89 -0.01 9.23
C CYS A 91 2.03 -1.02 9.05
N GLU A 92 3.14 -0.89 9.78
CA GLU A 92 4.32 -1.77 9.72
C GLU A 92 4.82 -2.00 8.28
N GLY A 93 4.86 -0.94 7.46
CA GLY A 93 5.28 -0.99 6.05
C GLY A 93 4.20 -1.46 5.06
N GLY A 94 2.94 -1.53 5.49
CA GLY A 94 1.78 -1.74 4.64
C GLY A 94 1.38 -0.49 3.86
N SER A 95 1.01 -0.66 2.59
CA SER A 95 0.80 0.47 1.67
C SER A 95 -0.50 1.26 1.89
N VAL A 96 -0.39 2.59 1.88
CA VAL A 96 -1.49 3.54 2.08
C VAL A 96 -1.45 4.64 1.03
N ILE A 97 -2.59 4.90 0.39
CA ILE A 97 -2.78 6.00 -0.56
C ILE A 97 -3.46 7.16 0.15
N CYS A 98 -2.96 8.38 -0.01
CA CYS A 98 -3.64 9.61 0.36
C CYS A 98 -4.39 10.17 -0.86
N ASP A 99 -5.65 10.54 -0.66
CA ASP A 99 -6.48 11.29 -1.59
C ASP A 99 -6.79 12.66 -0.98
N PRO A 100 -5.99 13.69 -1.32
CA PRO A 100 -6.16 15.03 -0.78
C PRO A 100 -7.50 15.67 -1.15
N GLN A 101 -8.03 15.37 -2.34
CA GLN A 101 -9.29 15.97 -2.81
C GLN A 101 -10.50 15.36 -2.11
N GLY A 102 -10.47 14.05 -1.87
CA GLY A 102 -11.51 13.35 -1.11
C GLY A 102 -11.39 13.53 0.41
N CYS A 103 -10.28 14.08 0.91
CA CYS A 103 -9.92 14.06 2.34
C CYS A 103 -10.00 12.64 2.91
N ARG A 104 -9.36 11.68 2.22
CA ARG A 104 -9.36 10.25 2.59
C ARG A 104 -7.97 9.64 2.51
N TYR A 105 -7.77 8.60 3.31
CA TYR A 105 -6.70 7.64 3.13
C TYR A 105 -7.28 6.28 2.74
N TYR A 106 -6.57 5.52 1.92
CA TYR A 106 -6.94 4.18 1.52
C TYR A 106 -5.81 3.23 1.92
N ALA A 107 -6.02 2.49 3.00
CA ALA A 107 -5.10 1.43 3.41
C ALA A 107 -5.37 0.20 2.53
N LEU A 108 -4.38 -0.22 1.74
CA LEU A 108 -4.52 -1.40 0.90
C LEU A 108 -4.35 -2.65 1.75
N VAL A 109 -5.30 -3.57 1.67
CA VAL A 109 -5.35 -4.77 2.50
C VAL A 109 -5.53 -6.01 1.61
N PRO A 110 -5.22 -7.23 2.07
CA PRO A 110 -5.48 -8.45 1.31
C PRO A 110 -6.91 -8.53 0.77
N ALA A 111 -7.14 -9.16 -0.39
CA ALA A 111 -8.48 -9.21 -0.99
C ALA A 111 -9.52 -9.90 -0.09
N LEU A 112 -9.10 -10.92 0.67
CA LEU A 112 -9.92 -11.66 1.61
C LEU A 112 -9.77 -11.08 3.01
N MET A 113 -10.78 -10.32 3.46
CA MET A 113 -10.81 -9.78 4.82
C MET A 113 -11.28 -10.83 5.83
N PRO A 114 -10.78 -10.78 7.08
CA PRO A 114 -11.21 -11.70 8.13
C PRO A 114 -12.73 -11.64 8.34
N ALA A 115 -13.38 -12.78 8.55
CA ALA A 115 -14.83 -12.82 8.80
C ALA A 115 -15.25 -11.95 9.99
N THR A 116 -14.37 -11.83 11.00
CA THR A 116 -14.54 -10.99 12.19
C THR A 116 -14.74 -9.50 11.89
N TRP A 117 -14.35 -9.04 10.70
CA TRP A 117 -14.55 -7.66 10.28
C TRP A 117 -15.98 -7.36 9.86
N HIS A 118 -16.81 -8.35 9.53
CA HIS A 118 -18.18 -8.08 9.11
C HIS A 118 -19.01 -7.42 10.21
N GLY A 119 -18.82 -7.82 11.47
CA GLY A 119 -19.48 -7.17 12.61
C GLY A 119 -18.90 -5.78 12.91
N ALA A 120 -17.57 -5.66 12.89
CA ALA A 120 -16.90 -4.37 13.14
C ALA A 120 -17.16 -3.33 12.04
N ALA A 121 -17.35 -3.77 10.79
CA ALA A 121 -17.58 -2.90 9.65
C ALA A 121 -18.84 -2.04 9.80
N GLU A 122 -19.88 -2.55 10.47
CA GLU A 122 -21.08 -1.76 10.73
C GLU A 122 -20.82 -0.63 11.73
N GLU A 123 -20.10 -0.89 12.82
CA GLU A 123 -19.66 0.15 13.77
C GLU A 123 -18.75 1.18 13.10
N TRP A 124 -17.87 0.74 12.20
CA TRP A 124 -16.93 1.60 11.49
C TRP A 124 -17.60 2.52 10.48
N ARG A 125 -18.73 2.13 9.88
CA ARG A 125 -19.50 3.01 8.99
C ARG A 125 -20.01 4.25 9.71
N ALA A 126 -20.36 4.17 10.99
CA ALA A 126 -20.74 5.32 11.80
C ALA A 126 -19.58 6.35 11.94
N LEU A 127 -18.34 5.89 11.79
CA LEU A 127 -17.13 6.72 11.76
C LEU A 127 -16.75 7.16 10.34
N GLY A 128 -17.56 6.87 9.32
CA GLY A 128 -17.26 7.16 7.92
C GLY A 128 -16.22 6.24 7.27
N VAL A 129 -15.85 5.15 7.94
CA VAL A 129 -14.90 4.15 7.44
C VAL A 129 -15.64 3.11 6.59
N GLU A 130 -15.08 2.79 5.42
CA GLU A 130 -15.65 1.79 4.51
C GLU A 130 -14.63 0.76 4.05
N CYS A 131 -15.01 -0.52 4.07
CA CYS A 131 -14.23 -1.59 3.46
C CYS A 131 -14.66 -1.77 1.99
N LEU A 132 -13.76 -1.45 1.06
CA LEU A 132 -13.96 -1.51 -0.39
C LEU A 132 -13.36 -2.80 -0.93
N GLY A 133 -14.14 -3.59 -1.66
CA GLY A 133 -13.76 -4.92 -2.14
C GLY A 133 -14.27 -5.22 -3.54
N ARG A 134 -14.82 -6.42 -3.76
CA ARG A 134 -15.28 -6.80 -5.10
C ARG A 134 -16.33 -5.82 -5.63
N GLY A 135 -16.15 -5.39 -6.88
CA GLY A 135 -17.10 -4.51 -7.57
C GLY A 135 -16.83 -3.01 -7.39
N THR A 136 -15.81 -2.64 -6.61
CA THR A 136 -15.33 -1.26 -6.54
C THR A 136 -14.02 -1.09 -7.30
N TYR A 137 -13.77 0.13 -7.77
CA TYR A 137 -12.52 0.56 -8.38
C TYR A 137 -11.86 1.60 -7.48
N LEU A 138 -10.54 1.60 -7.44
CA LEU A 138 -9.75 2.59 -6.72
C LEU A 138 -8.78 3.26 -7.70
N GLY A 139 -8.70 4.59 -7.64
CA GLY A 139 -7.63 5.33 -8.28
C GLY A 139 -6.32 5.08 -7.54
N VAL A 140 -5.38 4.41 -8.19
CA VAL A 140 -4.08 4.07 -7.62
C VAL A 140 -3.00 4.89 -8.34
N PRO A 141 -2.16 5.64 -7.62
CA PRO A 141 -1.06 6.38 -8.22
C PRO A 141 0.08 5.46 -8.68
N GLU A 142 0.90 5.97 -9.59
CA GLU A 142 2.13 5.28 -9.96
C GLU A 142 3.03 5.04 -8.73
N PRO A 143 3.82 3.95 -8.67
CA PRO A 143 4.60 3.62 -7.46
C PRO A 143 5.61 4.68 -6.99
N GLY A 144 6.01 5.60 -7.87
CA GLY A 144 6.96 6.67 -7.56
C GLY A 144 6.32 7.93 -6.94
N ALA A 145 5.00 8.07 -6.99
CA ALA A 145 4.28 9.25 -6.51
C ALA A 145 4.11 9.20 -4.99
N ASN A 146 5.16 9.55 -4.25
CA ASN A 146 5.24 9.41 -2.78
C ASN A 146 5.11 10.75 -2.04
N SER A 147 4.58 11.78 -2.68
CA SER A 147 4.36 13.09 -2.07
C SER A 147 3.25 13.84 -2.79
N LEU A 148 2.65 14.80 -2.07
CA LEU A 148 1.65 15.69 -2.64
C LEU A 148 2.23 16.46 -3.83
N ASN A 149 1.57 16.37 -4.98
CA ASN A 149 1.82 17.29 -6.09
C ASN A 149 1.04 18.59 -5.82
N PRO A 150 1.71 19.72 -5.52
CA PRO A 150 1.05 20.97 -5.14
C PRO A 150 0.22 21.60 -6.28
N LEU A 151 0.48 21.22 -7.53
CA LEU A 151 -0.22 21.78 -8.70
C LEU A 151 -1.49 21.01 -9.06
N GLY A 152 -1.52 19.71 -8.81
CA GLY A 152 -2.61 18.83 -9.25
C GLY A 152 -3.44 18.23 -8.12
N TRP A 153 -2.94 18.25 -6.89
CA TRP A 153 -3.59 17.62 -5.73
C TRP A 153 -3.95 16.15 -5.99
N HIS A 154 -3.14 15.48 -6.81
CA HIS A 154 -3.33 14.08 -7.16
C HIS A 154 -3.09 13.19 -5.94
N SER A 155 -3.76 12.05 -5.92
CA SER A 155 -3.49 11.02 -4.92
C SER A 155 -2.02 10.58 -4.99
N TYR A 156 -1.46 10.24 -3.84
CA TYR A 156 -0.06 9.82 -3.70
C TYR A 156 0.05 8.70 -2.67
N TRP A 157 1.15 7.96 -2.67
CA TRP A 157 1.47 6.99 -1.65
C TRP A 157 1.94 7.69 -0.38
N SER A 158 1.06 7.76 0.62
CA SER A 158 1.40 8.18 1.98
C SER A 158 2.34 7.17 2.64
N VAL A 159 2.08 5.88 2.39
CA VAL A 159 3.01 4.78 2.70
C VAL A 159 3.27 3.99 1.43
N PRO A 160 4.47 4.09 0.83
CA PRO A 160 4.80 3.38 -0.41
C PRO A 160 4.81 1.86 -0.25
N MET A 161 4.49 1.15 -1.33
CA MET A 161 4.61 -0.30 -1.37
C MET A 161 6.09 -0.71 -1.44
N THR A 162 6.64 -1.20 -0.33
CA THR A 162 8.08 -1.54 -0.20
C THR A 162 8.53 -2.70 -1.09
N SER A 163 7.58 -3.59 -1.44
CA SER A 163 7.71 -4.69 -2.40
C SER A 163 6.33 -5.05 -2.95
N ALA A 164 6.27 -5.65 -4.13
CA ALA A 164 5.01 -6.07 -4.76
C ALA A 164 4.11 -6.86 -3.79
N GLY A 165 2.90 -6.36 -3.55
CA GLY A 165 1.95 -6.97 -2.62
C GLY A 165 2.21 -6.68 -1.13
N ALA A 166 3.06 -5.71 -0.79
CA ALA A 166 3.19 -5.21 0.59
C ALA A 166 1.94 -4.42 1.00
N LEU A 167 0.96 -5.14 1.54
CA LEU A 167 -0.35 -4.64 1.96
C LEU A 167 -0.40 -4.46 3.48
N CYS A 168 -1.20 -3.50 3.94
CA CYS A 168 -1.55 -3.34 5.34
C CYS A 168 -2.16 -4.63 5.89
N ARG A 169 -1.68 -5.03 7.06
CA ARG A 169 -2.32 -6.06 7.86
C ARG A 169 -3.65 -5.51 8.38
N PRO A 170 -4.76 -6.25 8.27
CA PRO A 170 -6.06 -5.76 8.72
C PRO A 170 -6.03 -5.27 10.18
N LEU A 171 -5.44 -6.06 11.09
CA LEU A 171 -5.39 -5.73 12.52
C LEU A 171 -4.79 -4.35 12.80
N ASP A 172 -3.80 -3.93 12.03
CA ASP A 172 -3.11 -2.66 12.22
C ASP A 172 -4.00 -1.49 11.78
N VAL A 173 -4.73 -1.65 10.68
CA VAL A 173 -5.79 -0.71 10.27
C VAL A 173 -6.91 -0.63 11.32
N ALA A 174 -7.34 -1.76 11.88
CA ALA A 174 -8.37 -1.77 12.94
C ALA A 174 -7.90 -1.05 14.22
N ARG A 175 -6.61 -1.11 14.56
CA ARG A 175 -6.04 -0.38 15.71
C ARG A 175 -6.10 1.13 15.49
N ILE A 176 -5.79 1.61 14.28
CA ILE A 176 -5.94 3.02 13.90
C ILE A 176 -7.40 3.46 14.08
N ILE A 177 -8.35 2.68 13.53
CA ILE A 177 -9.79 2.99 13.63
C ILE A 177 -10.25 3.02 15.10
N ALA A 178 -9.84 2.05 15.90
CA ALA A 178 -10.20 1.98 17.31
C ALA A 178 -9.60 3.15 18.13
N ALA A 179 -8.39 3.60 17.80
CA ALA A 179 -7.79 4.77 18.42
C ALA A 179 -8.53 6.05 18.04
N GLY A 180 -8.82 6.24 16.75
CA GLY A 180 -9.56 7.41 16.27
C GLY A 180 -10.97 7.48 16.86
N ARG A 181 -11.65 6.34 17.01
CA ARG A 181 -12.96 6.26 17.68
C ARG A 181 -12.89 6.78 19.12
N ARG A 182 -11.87 6.38 19.89
CA ARG A 182 -11.72 6.82 21.29
C ARG A 182 -11.55 8.34 21.37
N LEU A 183 -10.67 8.89 20.53
CA LEU A 183 -10.43 10.33 20.50
C LEU A 183 -11.68 11.12 20.09
N ALA A 184 -12.46 10.62 19.13
CA ALA A 184 -13.72 11.25 18.72
C ALA A 184 -14.79 11.24 19.82
N CYS A 185 -14.76 10.27 20.73
CA CYS A 185 -15.66 10.23 21.90
C CYS A 185 -15.16 11.10 23.06
N ASP A 186 -13.86 11.34 23.18
CA ASP A 186 -13.27 12.15 24.25
C ASP A 186 -13.40 13.67 23.98
N GLU A 187 -13.65 14.08 22.73
CA GLU A 187 -13.90 15.47 22.32
C GLU A 187 -15.38 15.91 22.45
N GLN A 188 -16.25 15.03 22.95
CA GLN A 188 -17.70 15.25 23.12
C GLN A 188 -18.08 15.48 24.59
#